data_AF-A0A521JV70-F1
#
_entry.id   AF-A0A521JV70-F1
#
_cell.length_a   1.000
_cell.length_b   1.000
_cell.length_c   1.000
_cell.angle_alpha   90.00
_cell.angle_beta   90.00
_cell.angle_gamma   90.00
#
_symmetry.space_group_name_H-M   'P 1'
#
loop_
_entity.id
_entity.type
_entity.pdbx_description
1 polymer ?
#
loop_
_entity_poly.entity_id
_entity_poly.type
_entity_poly.pdbx_seq_one_letter_code
_entity_poly.pdbx_strand_id
1 'polypeptide(L)'
;MSPTALFFALFALTLALLLAAVATGLRARRRAHIAIVALTVLALGATIWQAYRLGAHYDLASAGAITPVHMFLARAATLSFVPTAVLGLFVLRKPALRRWHGKLAWTSVALAVCAAVTGVCMLLAAQPK
;
A
#
# COMPACT_ATOMS: atom_id res chain seq x y z
N MET A 1 -6.05 21.20 8.79
CA MET A 1 -4.78 20.71 8.21
C MET A 1 -4.85 20.83 6.70
N SER A 2 -3.76 21.15 6.01
CA SER A 2 -3.76 21.19 4.54
C SER A 2 -3.97 19.78 3.95
N PRO A 3 -4.59 19.63 2.76
CA PRO A 3 -4.75 18.34 2.08
C PRO A 3 -3.43 17.59 1.92
N THR A 4 -2.35 18.33 1.63
CA THR A 4 -0.98 17.83 1.51
C THR A 4 -0.46 17.25 2.82
N ALA A 5 -0.58 17.98 3.93
CA ALA A 5 -0.12 17.49 5.24
C ALA A 5 -0.89 16.24 5.67
N LEU A 6 -2.20 16.21 5.44
CA LEU A 6 -3.03 15.05 5.75
C LEU A 6 -2.67 13.83 4.87
N PHE A 7 -2.39 14.05 3.58
CA PHE A 7 -1.90 12.99 2.69
C PHE A 7 -0.59 12.38 3.20
N PHE A 8 0.42 13.20 3.50
CA PHE A 8 1.71 12.70 3.99
C PHE A 8 1.60 12.01 5.35
N ALA A 9 0.73 12.50 6.25
CA ALA A 9 0.47 11.86 7.52
C ALA A 9 -0.16 10.45 7.35
N LEU A 10 -1.18 10.32 6.51
CA LEU A 10 -1.82 9.04 6.21
C LEU A 10 -0.90 8.09 5.44
N PHE A 11 -0.10 8.62 4.52
CA PHE A 11 0.93 7.86 3.80
C PHE A 11 1.97 7.28 4.77
N ALA A 12 2.53 8.11 5.66
CA ALA A 12 3.48 7.67 6.68
C ALA A 12 2.85 6.63 7.63
N LEU A 13 1.60 6.84 8.05
CA LEU A 13 0.85 5.89 8.87
C LEU A 13 0.67 4.55 8.15
N THR A 14 0.31 4.58 6.85
CA THR A 14 0.14 3.36 6.04
C THR A 14 1.45 2.59 5.93
N LEU A 15 2.58 3.27 5.71
CA LEU A 15 3.90 2.62 5.68
C LEU A 15 4.25 2.02 7.05
N ALA A 16 4.01 2.74 8.15
CA ALA A 16 4.26 2.24 9.49
C ALA A 16 3.42 1.00 9.81
N LEU A 17 2.13 1.00 9.44
CA LEU A 17 1.23 -0.14 9.60
C LEU A 17 1.64 -1.32 8.72
N LEU A 18 2.07 -1.09 7.48
CA LEU A 18 2.60 -2.13 6.60
C LEU A 18 3.85 -2.80 7.20
N LEU A 19 4.80 -2.00 7.70
CA LEU A 19 5.99 -2.51 8.40
C LEU A 19 5.61 -3.30 9.65
N ALA A 20 4.63 -2.82 10.42
CA ALA A 20 4.12 -3.53 11.58
C ALA A 20 3.40 -4.84 11.20
N ALA A 21 2.68 -4.89 10.08
CA ALA A 21 2.04 -6.10 9.55
C ALA A 21 3.10 -7.15 9.20
N VAL A 22 4.17 -6.76 8.51
CA VAL A 22 5.33 -7.63 8.21
C VAL A 22 5.96 -8.12 9.52
N ALA A 23 6.28 -7.21 10.43
CA ALA A 23 6.96 -7.55 11.68
C ALA A 23 6.14 -8.50 12.58
N THR A 24 4.83 -8.29 12.67
CA THR A 24 3.94 -9.19 13.43
C THR A 24 3.71 -10.53 12.74
N GLY A 25 3.69 -10.55 11.40
CA GLY A 25 3.63 -11.77 10.59
C GLY A 25 4.88 -12.65 10.79
N LEU A 26 6.07 -12.05 10.72
CA LEU A 26 7.35 -12.73 10.96
C LEU A 26 7.46 -13.28 12.39
N ARG A 27 6.89 -12.58 13.39
CA ARG A 27 6.85 -13.03 14.79
C ARG A 27 5.70 -13.99 15.11
N ALA A 28 4.96 -14.46 14.09
CA ALA A 28 3.80 -15.34 14.23
C ALA A 28 2.70 -14.83 15.20
N ARG A 29 2.60 -13.52 15.44
CA ARG A 29 1.60 -12.91 16.32
C ARG A 29 0.26 -12.73 15.60
N ARG A 30 -0.45 -13.82 15.32
CA ARG A 30 -1.62 -13.87 14.42
C ARG A 30 -2.69 -12.82 14.70
N ARG A 31 -3.13 -12.68 15.97
CA ARG A 31 -4.18 -11.72 16.34
C ARG A 31 -3.75 -10.28 16.04
N ALA A 32 -2.53 -9.93 16.43
CA ALA A 32 -1.96 -8.61 16.14
C ALA A 32 -1.77 -8.39 14.63
N HIS A 33 -1.27 -9.41 13.92
CA HIS A 33 -1.08 -9.35 12.47
C HIS A 33 -2.40 -9.06 11.74
N ILE A 34 -3.47 -9.79 12.06
CA ILE A 34 -4.79 -9.59 11.43
C ILE A 34 -5.33 -8.18 11.74
N ALA A 35 -5.23 -7.74 13.00
CA ALA A 35 -5.67 -6.41 13.39
C ALA A 35 -4.90 -5.31 12.64
N ILE A 36 -3.57 -5.43 12.57
CA ILE A 36 -2.72 -4.46 11.86
C ILE A 36 -2.99 -4.49 10.36
N VAL A 37 -3.18 -5.66 9.74
CA VAL A 37 -3.56 -5.75 8.32
C VAL A 37 -4.87 -5.02 8.05
N ALA A 38 -5.89 -5.21 8.90
CA ALA A 38 -7.16 -4.50 8.77
C ALA A 38 -6.97 -2.96 8.88
N LEU A 39 -6.21 -2.50 9.87
CA LEU A 39 -5.86 -1.08 10.02
C LEU A 39 -5.07 -0.56 8.81
N THR A 40 -4.15 -1.37 8.27
CA THR A 40 -3.36 -1.01 7.08
C THR A 40 -4.27 -0.79 5.87
N VAL A 41 -5.27 -1.66 5.66
CA VAL A 41 -6.24 -1.52 4.56
C VAL A 41 -7.06 -0.24 4.70
N LEU A 42 -7.53 0.07 5.91
CA LEU A 42 -8.28 1.31 6.17
C LEU A 42 -7.41 2.55 5.93
N ALA A 43 -6.18 2.56 6.45
CA ALA A 43 -5.23 3.65 6.26
C ALA A 43 -4.85 3.82 4.78
N LEU A 44 -4.65 2.73 4.05
CA LEU A 44 -4.39 2.73 2.61
C LEU A 44 -5.57 3.32 1.84
N GLY A 45 -6.80 2.93 2.16
CA GLY A 45 -8.01 3.50 1.55
C GLY A 45 -8.12 5.01 1.78
N ALA A 46 -7.86 5.47 3.00
CA ALA A 46 -7.83 6.89 3.33
C ALA A 46 -6.70 7.64 2.59
N THR A 47 -5.52 7.01 2.46
CA THR A 47 -4.37 7.56 1.73
C THR A 47 -4.69 7.71 0.25
N ILE A 48 -5.29 6.69 -0.39
CA ILE A 48 -5.70 6.73 -1.79
C ILE A 48 -6.75 7.83 -2.00
N TRP A 49 -7.75 7.93 -1.13
CA TRP A 49 -8.77 8.99 -1.21
C TRP A 49 -8.14 10.39 -1.14
N GLN A 50 -7.19 10.61 -0.21
CA GLN A 50 -6.44 11.86 -0.15
C GLN A 50 -5.50 12.06 -1.34
N ALA A 51 -4.94 11.00 -1.94
CA ALA A 51 -4.11 11.08 -3.13
C ALA A 51 -4.90 11.62 -4.34
N TYR A 52 -6.15 11.18 -4.52
CA TYR A 52 -7.03 11.72 -5.56
C TYR A 52 -7.31 13.21 -5.34
N ARG A 53 -7.59 13.62 -4.09
CA ARG A 53 -7.81 15.03 -3.75
C ARG A 53 -6.56 15.87 -3.96
N LEU A 54 -5.39 15.36 -3.58
CA LEU A 54 -4.12 16.04 -3.81
C LEU A 54 -3.83 16.16 -5.30
N GLY A 55 -3.98 15.07 -6.06
CA GLY A 55 -3.76 15.04 -7.51
C GLY A 55 -4.69 15.94 -8.32
N ALA A 56 -5.85 16.34 -7.77
CA ALA A 56 -6.70 17.35 -8.39
C ALA A 56 -6.00 18.71 -8.53
N HIS A 57 -5.04 19.01 -7.64
CA HIS A 57 -4.27 20.27 -7.60
C HIS A 57 -2.94 20.22 -8.38
N TYR A 58 -2.56 19.08 -8.94
CA TYR A 58 -1.32 18.91 -9.71
C TYR A 58 -1.61 18.51 -11.15
N ASP A 59 -0.76 18.95 -12.07
CA ASP A 59 -0.70 18.40 -13.42
C ASP A 59 0.19 17.15 -13.42
N LEU A 60 -0.42 15.99 -13.18
CA LEU A 60 0.30 14.71 -13.18
C LEU A 60 0.84 14.33 -14.56
N ALA A 61 0.38 14.94 -15.66
CA ALA A 61 0.93 14.68 -16.98
C ALA A 61 2.35 15.25 -17.13
N SER A 62 2.63 16.37 -16.46
CA SER A 62 3.98 16.99 -16.43
C SER A 62 5.06 16.10 -15.82
N ALA A 63 4.69 15.11 -15.00
CA ALA A 63 5.62 14.12 -14.45
C ALA A 63 6.10 13.08 -15.49
N GLY A 64 5.53 13.07 -16.71
CA GLY A 64 5.98 12.25 -17.83
C GLY A 64 5.75 10.75 -17.63
N ALA A 65 6.76 9.94 -17.98
CA ALA A 65 6.65 8.48 -17.98
C ALA A 65 6.44 7.86 -16.59
N ILE A 66 6.69 8.59 -15.50
CA ILE A 66 6.51 8.06 -14.15
C ILE A 66 5.04 7.87 -13.78
N THR A 67 4.13 8.69 -14.33
CA THR A 67 2.70 8.62 -14.05
C THR A 67 2.08 7.28 -14.46
N PRO A 68 2.23 6.79 -15.71
CA PRO A 68 1.70 5.48 -16.08
C PRO A 68 2.40 4.33 -15.34
N VAL A 69 3.70 4.45 -15.01
CA VAL A 69 4.43 3.45 -14.22
C VAL A 69 3.86 3.35 -12.80
N HIS A 70 3.66 4.49 -12.13
CA HIS A 70 3.04 4.54 -10.81
C HIS A 70 1.63 3.94 -10.84
N MET A 71 0.81 4.32 -11.83
CA MET A 71 -0.56 3.82 -11.97
C MET A 71 -0.61 2.32 -12.18
N PHE A 72 0.31 1.76 -12.98
CA PHE A 72 0.44 0.32 -13.16
C PHE A 72 0.81 -0.38 -11.85
N LEU A 73 1.86 0.10 -11.16
CA LEU A 73 2.32 -0.47 -9.89
C LEU A 73 1.26 -0.38 -8.79
N ALA A 74 0.57 0.75 -8.68
CA ALA A 74 -0.49 0.97 -7.69
C ALA A 74 -1.66 0.00 -7.91
N ARG A 75 -2.07 -0.22 -9.17
CA ARG A 75 -3.11 -1.20 -9.50
C ARG A 75 -2.64 -2.63 -9.23
N ALA A 76 -1.44 -2.98 -9.64
CA ALA A 76 -0.86 -4.31 -9.41
C ALA A 76 -0.76 -4.62 -7.91
N ALA A 77 -0.27 -3.67 -7.10
CA ALA A 77 -0.20 -3.81 -5.65
C ALA A 77 -1.59 -3.98 -5.02
N THR A 78 -2.56 -3.15 -5.41
CA THR A 78 -3.93 -3.21 -4.88
C THR A 78 -4.58 -4.55 -5.20
N LEU A 79 -4.44 -5.02 -6.45
CA LEU A 79 -4.97 -6.31 -6.87
C LEU A 79 -4.28 -7.49 -6.18
N SER A 80 -2.97 -7.41 -5.92
CA SER A 80 -2.23 -8.50 -5.26
C SER A 80 -2.58 -8.65 -3.77
N PHE A 81 -3.09 -7.61 -3.12
CA PHE A 81 -3.56 -7.71 -1.74
C PHE A 81 -4.78 -8.64 -1.59
N VAL A 82 -5.65 -8.73 -2.60
CA VAL A 82 -6.85 -9.59 -2.56
C VAL A 82 -6.50 -11.07 -2.39
N PRO A 83 -5.72 -11.72 -3.29
CA PRO A 83 -5.34 -13.12 -3.11
C PRO A 83 -4.45 -13.32 -1.87
N THR A 84 -3.64 -12.33 -1.49
CA THR A 84 -2.83 -12.38 -0.25
C THR A 84 -3.71 -12.49 0.99
N ALA A 85 -4.75 -11.66 1.09
CA ALA A 85 -5.70 -11.65 2.21
C ALA A 85 -6.55 -12.92 2.23
N VAL A 86 -7.10 -13.34 1.08
CA VAL A 86 -7.88 -14.57 0.95
C VAL A 86 -7.04 -15.78 1.38
N LEU A 87 -5.80 -15.89 0.91
CA LEU A 87 -4.91 -16.97 1.28
C LEU A 87 -4.53 -16.91 2.78
N GLY A 88 -4.37 -15.70 3.33
CA GLY A 88 -4.14 -15.48 4.76
C GLY A 88 -5.28 -16.04 5.64
N LEU A 89 -6.53 -15.85 5.21
CA LEU A 89 -7.70 -16.44 5.88
C LEU A 89 -7.68 -17.98 5.79
N PHE A 90 -7.32 -18.55 4.63
CA PHE A 90 -7.21 -20.00 4.49
C PHE A 90 -6.08 -20.61 5.33
N VAL A 91 -4.97 -19.90 5.54
CA VAL A 91 -3.87 -20.33 6.42
C VAL A 91 -4.34 -20.56 7.87
N LEU A 92 -5.40 -19.87 8.31
CA LEU A 92 -5.98 -20.06 9.65
C LEU A 92 -6.52 -21.49 9.84
N ARG A 93 -7.01 -22.12 8.78
CA ARG A 93 -7.56 -23.48 8.79
C ARG A 93 -6.62 -24.52 8.15
N LYS A 94 -5.77 -24.10 7.21
CA LYS A 94 -4.87 -24.96 6.42
C LYS A 94 -3.42 -24.46 6.51
N PRO A 95 -2.67 -24.85 7.56
CA PRO A 95 -1.30 -24.38 7.80
C PRO A 95 -0.33 -24.66 6.65
N ALA A 96 -0.57 -25.70 5.84
CA ALA A 96 0.23 -26.04 4.66
C ALA A 96 0.31 -24.91 3.62
N LEU A 97 -0.67 -23.99 3.59
CA LEU A 97 -0.70 -22.86 2.66
C LEU A 97 0.22 -21.69 3.08
N ARG A 98 0.87 -21.76 4.25
CA ARG A 98 1.69 -20.67 4.81
C ARG A 98 2.82 -20.23 3.88
N ARG A 99 3.47 -21.18 3.19
CA ARG A 99 4.54 -20.88 2.22
C ARG A 99 4.03 -20.02 1.07
N TRP A 100 2.83 -20.32 0.57
CA TRP A 100 2.20 -19.59 -0.53
C TRP A 100 1.73 -18.21 -0.09
N HIS A 101 1.14 -18.10 1.11
CA HIS A 101 0.81 -16.80 1.70
C HIS A 101 2.05 -15.92 1.87
N GLY A 102 3.15 -16.47 2.38
CA GLY A 102 4.41 -15.74 2.52
C GLY A 102 4.96 -15.21 1.20
N LYS A 103 4.94 -16.03 0.13
CA LYS A 103 5.36 -15.60 -1.22
C LYS A 103 4.48 -14.44 -1.73
N LEU A 104 3.15 -14.60 -1.69
CA LEU A 104 2.22 -13.55 -2.15
C LEU A 104 2.30 -12.27 -1.32
N ALA A 105 2.49 -12.41 0.00
CA ALA A 105 2.68 -11.28 0.90
C ALA A 105 3.93 -10.48 0.53
N TRP A 106 5.08 -11.15 0.32
CA TRP A 106 6.30 -10.47 -0.11
C TRP A 106 6.17 -9.83 -1.49
N THR A 107 5.52 -10.50 -2.46
CA THR A 107 5.23 -9.89 -3.77
C THR A 107 4.38 -8.63 -3.61
N SER A 108 3.33 -8.68 -2.79
CA SER A 108 2.43 -7.53 -2.56
C SER A 108 3.14 -6.38 -1.85
N VAL A 109 3.97 -6.68 -0.85
CA VAL A 109 4.80 -5.68 -0.16
C VAL A 109 5.78 -5.03 -1.13
N ALA A 110 6.45 -5.81 -1.98
CA ALA A 110 7.38 -5.27 -2.98
C ALA A 110 6.68 -4.34 -3.97
N LEU A 111 5.53 -4.75 -4.51
CA LEU A 111 4.72 -3.91 -5.40
C LEU A 111 4.26 -2.62 -4.70
N ALA A 112 3.82 -2.72 -3.45
CA ALA A 112 3.39 -1.56 -2.66
C ALA A 112 4.54 -0.58 -2.38
N VAL A 113 5.74 -1.07 -2.07
CA VAL A 113 6.94 -0.23 -1.89
C VAL A 113 7.29 0.46 -3.21
N CYS A 114 7.32 -0.26 -4.33
CA CYS A 114 7.57 0.34 -5.64
C CYS A 114 6.51 1.38 -6.01
N ALA A 115 5.23 1.12 -5.73
CA ALA A 115 4.14 2.07 -5.95
C ALA A 115 4.28 3.31 -5.06
N ALA A 116 4.68 3.14 -3.80
CA ALA A 116 4.90 4.23 -2.85
C ALA A 116 6.06 5.14 -3.31
N VAL A 117 7.20 4.55 -3.68
CA VAL A 117 8.37 5.28 -4.19
C VAL A 117 8.01 6.04 -5.46
N THR A 118 7.42 5.36 -6.45
CA THR A 118 7.03 6.00 -7.71
C THR A 118 5.96 7.07 -7.53
N GLY A 119 5.04 6.92 -6.56
CA GLY A 119 4.03 7.92 -6.24
C GLY A 119 4.61 9.19 -5.64
N VAL A 120 5.60 9.07 -4.74
CA VAL A 120 6.33 10.23 -4.22
C VAL A 120 7.11 10.92 -5.33
N CYS A 121 7.86 10.17 -6.14
CA CYS A 121 8.59 10.73 -7.27
C CYS A 121 7.66 11.43 -8.28
N MET A 122 6.48 10.86 -8.56
CA MET A 122 5.46 11.47 -9.42
C MET A 122 5.00 12.83 -8.86
N LEU A 123 4.71 12.92 -7.56
CA LEU A 123 4.31 14.19 -6.93
C LEU A 123 5.43 15.24 -6.93
N LEU A 124 6.68 14.82 -6.75
CA LEU A 124 7.83 15.73 -6.78
C LEU A 124 8.14 16.25 -8.20
N ALA A 125 7.83 15.47 -9.23
CA ALA A 125 8.02 15.85 -10.63
C ALA A 125 6.84 16.64 -11.20
N ALA A 126 5.65 16.53 -10.59
CA ALA A 126 4.45 17.18 -11.08
C ALA A 126 4.45 18.68 -10.77
N GLN A 127 3.99 19.49 -11.72
CA GLN A 127 3.76 20.92 -11.53
C GLN A 127 2.42 21.18 -10.82
N PRO A 128 2.36 22.18 -9.93
CA PRO A 128 1.08 22.70 -9.43
C PRO A 128 0.23 23.22 -10.59
N LYS A 129 -1.09 23.03 -10.50
CA LYS A 129 -2.05 23.67 -11.40
C LYS A 129 -2.35 25.10 -11.00
#